data_AF-H1SIQ7-F1
#
_entry.id   AF-H1SIQ7-F1
#
_cell.length_a   1.000
_cell.length_b   1.000
_cell.length_c   1.000
_cell.angle_alpha   90.00
_cell.angle_beta   90.00
_cell.angle_gamma   90.00
#
_symmetry.space_group_name_H-M   'P 1'
#
loop_
_entity.id
_entity.type
_entity.pdbx_description
1 polymer ?
#
loop_
_entity_poly.entity_id
_entity_poly.type
_entity_poly.pdbx_seq_one_letter_code
_entity_poly.pdbx_strand_id
1 'polypeptide(L)'
;MKFEIEGKVGIRAPARAQITRAIKSLRSYGPSSYASLTDDAGNYVHVAGGGVSCMIEHFEVDGERRWRAFHDKPSPVRPDGTILVFGAGSISMRSDEWFMSDQVAEIFLAFLSDDP
;
A
#
# COMPACT_ATOMS: atom_id res chain seq x y z
N MET A 1 -15.51 2.62 -5.84
CA MET A 1 -14.04 2.38 -5.94
C MET A 1 -13.31 3.45 -6.77
N LYS A 2 -12.28 4.07 -6.18
CA LYS A 2 -11.38 5.08 -6.78
C LYS A 2 -9.93 4.71 -6.47
N PHE A 3 -9.07 4.68 -7.48
CA PHE A 3 -7.64 4.38 -7.35
C PHE A 3 -6.78 5.60 -7.61
N GLU A 4 -5.96 5.95 -6.63
CA GLU A 4 -5.12 7.15 -6.63
C GLU A 4 -3.65 6.75 -6.51
N ILE A 5 -2.80 7.38 -7.31
CA ILE A 5 -1.36 7.13 -7.32
C ILE A 5 -0.71 8.50 -7.23
N GLU A 6 0.36 8.59 -6.43
CA GLU A 6 1.14 9.82 -6.31
C GLU A 6 1.46 10.46 -7.68
N GLY A 7 1.14 11.75 -7.81
CA GLY A 7 1.45 12.55 -8.99
C GLY A 7 0.62 12.20 -10.24
N LYS A 8 -0.45 11.39 -10.11
CA LYS A 8 -1.30 10.97 -11.23
C LYS A 8 -2.77 11.32 -11.01
N VAL A 9 -3.51 11.42 -12.10
CA VAL A 9 -4.96 11.59 -12.06
C VAL A 9 -5.61 10.29 -11.56
N GLY A 10 -6.54 10.42 -10.61
CA GLY A 10 -7.26 9.29 -10.04
C GLY A 10 -8.12 8.55 -11.07
N ILE A 11 -8.18 7.23 -10.95
CA ILE A 11 -8.92 6.34 -11.84
C ILE A 11 -10.19 5.88 -11.10
N ARG A 12 -11.36 6.21 -11.64
CA ARG A 12 -12.64 5.67 -11.17
C ARG A 12 -12.85 4.28 -11.76
N ALA A 13 -13.38 3.35 -10.97
CA ALA A 13 -13.62 1.96 -11.37
C ALA A 13 -12.39 1.31 -12.06
N PRO A 14 -11.24 1.24 -11.38
CA PRO A 14 -9.99 0.73 -11.96
C PRO A 14 -10.13 -0.75 -12.35
N ALA A 15 -9.58 -1.12 -13.50
CA ALA A 15 -9.42 -2.53 -13.86
C ALA A 15 -8.28 -3.18 -13.07
N ARG A 16 -8.40 -4.49 -12.79
CA ARG A 16 -7.37 -5.28 -12.07
C ARG A 16 -5.97 -5.07 -12.64
N ALA A 17 -5.83 -5.11 -13.96
CA ALA A 17 -4.55 -4.90 -14.64
C ALA A 17 -3.94 -3.50 -14.41
N GLN A 18 -4.77 -2.46 -14.27
CA GLN A 18 -4.31 -1.10 -13.97
C GLN A 18 -3.72 -1.02 -12.56
N ILE A 19 -4.39 -1.64 -11.59
CA ILE A 19 -3.91 -1.74 -10.20
C ILE A 19 -2.59 -2.48 -10.18
N THR A 20 -2.54 -3.71 -10.69
CA THR A 20 -1.33 -4.54 -10.67
C THR A 20 -0.14 -3.83 -11.32
N ARG A 21 -0.34 -3.23 -12.50
CA ARG A 21 0.73 -2.51 -13.21
C ARG A 21 1.21 -1.29 -12.40
N ALA A 22 0.29 -0.53 -11.84
CA ALA A 22 0.63 0.66 -11.06
C ALA A 22 1.41 0.30 -9.79
N ILE A 23 0.93 -0.67 -9.01
CA ILE A 23 1.57 -1.11 -7.77
C ILE A 23 2.99 -1.61 -8.04
N LYS A 24 3.19 -2.47 -9.05
CA LYS A 24 4.52 -2.95 -9.44
C LYS A 24 5.45 -1.84 -9.96
N SER A 25 4.89 -0.71 -10.42
CA SER A 25 5.66 0.44 -10.90
C SER A 25 6.11 1.40 -9.80
N LEU A 26 5.57 1.29 -8.57
CA LEU A 26 5.94 2.16 -7.47
C LEU A 26 7.42 2.00 -7.09
N ARG A 27 8.05 3.10 -6.70
CA ARG A 27 9.45 3.16 -6.27
C ARG A 27 9.57 4.14 -5.11
N SER A 28 10.22 3.73 -4.02
CA SER A 28 10.44 4.61 -2.85
C SER A 28 11.17 5.91 -3.23
N TYR A 29 12.11 5.84 -4.18
CA TYR A 29 12.85 6.99 -4.72
C TYR A 29 12.56 7.23 -6.20
N GLY A 30 11.29 7.11 -6.62
CA GLY A 30 10.88 7.37 -8.00
C GLY A 30 9.71 8.35 -8.12
N PRO A 31 9.12 8.49 -9.33
CA PRO A 31 8.10 9.51 -9.60
C PRO A 31 6.76 9.25 -8.90
N SER A 32 6.51 8.01 -8.49
CA SER A 32 5.38 7.62 -7.66
C SER A 32 5.84 6.58 -6.65
N SER A 33 5.55 6.83 -5.39
CA SER A 33 6.03 6.10 -4.22
C SER A 33 4.91 5.67 -3.29
N TYR A 34 3.66 6.03 -3.58
CA TYR A 34 2.49 5.56 -2.84
C TYR A 34 1.24 5.50 -3.73
N ALA A 35 0.25 4.73 -3.28
CA ALA A 35 -1.05 4.63 -3.92
C ALA A 35 -2.14 4.26 -2.89
N SER A 36 -3.38 4.63 -3.18
CA SER A 36 -4.56 4.28 -2.38
C SER A 36 -5.68 3.74 -3.27
N LEU A 37 -6.38 2.71 -2.82
CA LEU A 37 -7.64 2.26 -3.39
C LEU A 37 -8.74 2.48 -2.34
N THR A 38 -9.70 3.33 -2.68
CA THR A 38 -10.77 3.76 -1.76
C THR A 38 -12.12 3.31 -2.29
N ASP A 39 -12.95 2.73 -1.43
CA ASP A 39 -14.32 2.34 -1.78
C ASP A 39 -15.28 3.55 -1.77
N ASP A 40 -16.58 3.31 -1.98
CA ASP A 40 -17.57 4.39 -2.00
C ASP A 40 -18.00 4.85 -0.60
N ALA A 41 -17.71 4.06 0.45
CA ALA A 41 -17.91 4.42 1.85
C ALA A 41 -16.75 5.25 2.42
N GLY A 42 -15.60 5.26 1.73
CA GLY A 42 -14.39 5.96 2.12
C GLY A 42 -13.35 5.07 2.82
N ASN A 43 -13.61 3.77 2.98
CA ASN A 43 -12.59 2.82 3.45
C ASN A 43 -11.49 2.71 2.40
N TYR A 44 -10.26 2.47 2.83
CA TYR A 44 -9.16 2.36 1.87
C TYR A 44 -8.08 1.38 2.30
N VAL A 45 -7.44 0.79 1.29
CA VAL A 45 -6.08 0.25 1.41
C VAL A 45 -5.09 1.22 0.80
N HIS A 46 -3.98 1.43 1.50
CA HIS A 46 -2.90 2.33 1.11
C HIS A 46 -1.57 1.60 1.12
N VAL A 47 -0.71 1.91 0.15
CA VAL A 47 0.68 1.48 0.12
C VAL A 47 1.60 2.68 0.06
N ALA A 48 2.66 2.64 0.86
CA ALA A 48 3.84 3.48 0.69
C ALA A 48 5.06 2.62 0.36
N GLY A 49 5.99 3.15 -0.44
CA GLY A 49 7.19 2.46 -0.90
C GLY A 49 7.01 1.77 -2.25
N GLY A 50 7.92 0.85 -2.57
CA GLY A 50 7.90 0.16 -3.86
C GLY A 50 8.90 -0.99 -3.96
N GLY A 51 8.70 -1.86 -4.95
CA GLY A 51 9.55 -3.02 -5.18
C GLY A 51 9.46 -4.04 -4.05
N VAL A 52 10.47 -4.05 -3.17
CA VAL A 52 10.64 -5.05 -2.09
C VAL A 52 10.49 -4.44 -0.69
N SER A 53 10.11 -3.17 -0.61
CA SER A 53 10.01 -2.44 0.66
C SER A 53 8.78 -1.55 0.61
N CYS A 54 7.63 -2.18 0.80
CA CYS A 54 6.34 -1.53 0.91
C CYS A 54 5.80 -1.63 2.34
N MET A 55 5.11 -0.59 2.79
CA MET A 55 4.26 -0.59 3.98
C MET A 55 2.80 -0.52 3.53
N ILE A 56 1.93 -1.30 4.17
CA ILE A 56 0.50 -1.34 3.84
C ILE A 56 -0.32 -0.88 5.04
N GLU A 57 -1.27 -0.01 4.77
CA GLU A 57 -2.26 0.47 5.72
C GLU A 57 -3.68 0.14 5.23
N HIS A 58 -4.55 -0.23 6.16
CA HIS A 58 -5.99 -0.30 5.95
C HIS A 58 -6.68 0.70 6.87
N PHE A 59 -7.66 1.43 6.34
CA PHE A 59 -8.48 2.36 7.10
C PHE A 59 -9.96 2.07 6.89
N GLU A 60 -10.68 1.96 8.01
CA GLU A 60 -12.14 1.86 8.04
C GLU A 60 -12.72 3.17 8.57
N VAL A 61 -13.64 3.74 7.80
CA VAL A 61 -14.37 4.95 8.17
C VAL A 61 -15.28 4.66 9.36
N ASP A 62 -15.93 3.49 9.39
CA ASP A 62 -16.74 3.07 10.52
C ASP A 62 -15.84 2.80 11.73
N GLY A 63 -15.95 3.66 12.75
CA GLY A 63 -15.11 3.61 13.94
C GLY A 63 -13.73 4.26 13.79
N GLU A 64 -13.42 4.90 12.65
CA GLU A 64 -12.19 5.67 12.41
C GLU A 64 -10.91 4.89 12.76
N ARG A 65 -10.81 3.67 12.24
CA ARG A 65 -9.76 2.72 12.61
C ARG A 65 -8.72 2.60 11.52
N ARG A 66 -7.46 2.57 11.94
CA ARG A 66 -6.29 2.43 11.06
C ARG A 66 -5.44 1.27 11.53
N TRP A 67 -5.14 0.36 10.61
CA TRP A 67 -4.24 -0.76 10.83
C TRP A 67 -3.08 -0.73 9.84
N ARG A 68 -1.93 -1.19 10.30
CA ARG A 68 -0.80 -1.51 9.43
C ARG A 68 -0.66 -3.03 9.34
N ALA A 69 -0.29 -3.53 8.17
CA ALA A 69 -0.10 -4.95 7.98
C ALA A 69 1.26 -5.39 8.54
N PHE A 70 1.31 -6.58 9.13
CA PHE A 70 2.52 -7.19 9.65
C PHE A 70 2.59 -8.66 9.23
N HIS A 71 3.79 -9.16 9.02
CA HIS A 71 4.05 -10.60 8.89
C HIS A 71 4.19 -11.25 10.27
N ASP A 72 3.85 -12.53 10.37
CA ASP A 72 4.08 -13.30 11.60
C ASP A 72 5.58 -13.48 11.92
N LYS A 73 6.43 -13.34 10.90
CA LYS A 73 7.87 -13.53 11.00
C LYS A 73 8.63 -12.23 10.70
N PRO A 74 9.32 -11.65 11.70
CA PRO A 74 10.20 -10.50 11.50
C PRO A 74 11.34 -10.76 10.49
N SER A 75 11.79 -9.68 9.84
CA SER A 75 12.94 -9.70 8.94
C SER A 75 14.23 -9.99 9.69
N PRO A 76 15.04 -10.97 9.27
CA PRO A 76 16.40 -11.12 9.80
C PRO A 76 17.35 -10.03 9.29
N VAL A 77 17.01 -9.35 8.19
CA VAL A 77 17.86 -8.31 7.57
C VAL A 77 17.65 -6.95 8.24
N ARG A 78 16.46 -6.72 8.80
CA ARG A 78 16.06 -5.47 9.47
C ARG A 78 15.52 -5.79 10.87
N PRO A 79 16.33 -6.35 11.78
CA PRO A 79 15.86 -6.85 13.07
C PRO A 79 15.24 -5.75 13.95
N ASP A 80 15.76 -4.52 13.85
CA ASP A 80 15.28 -3.35 14.59
C ASP A 80 14.23 -2.53 13.81
N GLY A 81 13.79 -3.05 12.66
CA GLY A 81 12.95 -2.31 11.73
C GLY A 81 13.75 -1.39 10.82
N THR A 82 13.07 -0.41 10.22
CA THR A 82 13.70 0.52 9.29
C THR A 82 12.88 1.79 9.11
N ILE A 83 13.46 2.82 8.47
CA ILE A 83 12.72 4.00 8.05
C ILE A 83 12.45 3.88 6.55
N LEU A 84 11.18 3.92 6.17
CA LEU A 84 10.78 4.08 4.79
C LEU A 84 10.62 5.56 4.47
N VAL A 85 11.30 6.00 3.42
CA VAL A 85 11.17 7.35 2.85
C VAL A 85 10.41 7.25 1.53
N PHE A 86 9.45 8.15 1.34
CA PHE A 86 8.58 8.22 0.17
C PHE A 86 8.13 9.68 -0.03
N GLY A 87 7.46 10.00 -1.12
CA GLY A 87 7.19 11.39 -1.50
C GLY A 87 6.30 12.16 -0.52
N ALA A 88 5.51 11.48 0.32
CA ALA A 88 4.73 12.10 1.39
C ALA A 88 5.45 12.14 2.76
N GLY A 89 6.75 11.79 2.82
CA GLY A 89 7.59 11.92 4.01
C GLY A 89 8.32 10.64 4.38
N SER A 90 8.35 10.32 5.67
CA SER A 90 9.02 9.11 6.16
C SER A 90 8.25 8.47 7.31
N ILE A 91 8.30 7.14 7.40
CA ILE A 91 7.67 6.37 8.46
C ILE A 91 8.62 5.32 9.01
N SER A 92 8.60 5.14 10.34
CA SER A 92 9.29 4.03 11.01
C SER A 92 8.47 2.75 10.86
N MET A 93 9.07 1.78 10.20
CA MET A 93 8.53 0.44 10.01
C MET A 93 9.13 -0.51 11.04
N ARG A 94 8.30 -1.41 11.56
CA ARG A 94 8.79 -2.54 12.36
C ARG A 94 9.49 -3.57 11.47
N SER A 95 10.22 -4.49 12.11
CA SER A 95 10.98 -5.54 11.44
C SER A 95 10.09 -6.54 10.68
N ASP A 96 8.81 -6.62 11.01
CA ASP A 96 7.79 -7.47 10.42
C ASP A 96 6.88 -6.75 9.39
N GLU A 97 7.15 -5.50 9.05
CA GLU A 97 6.20 -4.63 8.34
C GLU A 97 6.49 -4.44 6.83
N TRP A 98 7.25 -5.33 6.20
CA TRP A 98 7.80 -5.13 4.84
C TRP A 98 7.14 -6.07 3.83
N PHE A 99 6.53 -5.51 2.80
CA PHE A 99 5.82 -6.28 1.77
C PHE A 99 6.46 -6.13 0.39
N MET A 100 6.42 -7.21 -0.39
CA MET A 100 6.75 -7.19 -1.80
C MET A 100 5.60 -6.56 -2.59
N SER A 101 5.91 -5.83 -3.66
CA SER A 101 4.90 -5.20 -4.52
C SER A 101 3.88 -6.18 -5.12
N ASP A 102 4.25 -7.46 -5.29
CA ASP A 102 3.32 -8.50 -5.71
C ASP A 102 2.27 -8.81 -4.62
N GLN A 103 2.69 -8.91 -3.35
CA GLN A 103 1.78 -9.11 -2.22
C GLN A 103 0.87 -7.89 -2.02
N VAL A 104 1.42 -6.68 -2.19
CA VAL A 104 0.61 -5.45 -2.18
C VAL A 104 -0.46 -5.50 -3.26
N ALA A 105 -0.09 -5.92 -4.47
CA ALA A 105 -1.05 -6.00 -5.58
C ALA A 105 -2.17 -7.00 -5.27
N GLU A 106 -1.86 -8.15 -4.65
CA GLU A 106 -2.86 -9.12 -4.21
C GLU A 106 -3.82 -8.51 -3.19
N ILE A 107 -3.32 -7.79 -2.18
CA ILE A 107 -4.15 -7.12 -1.17
C ILE A 107 -5.07 -6.06 -1.82
N PHE A 108 -4.55 -5.25 -2.74
CA PHE A 108 -5.37 -4.27 -3.46
C PHE A 108 -6.45 -4.93 -4.31
N LEU A 109 -6.17 -6.10 -4.89
CA LEU A 109 -7.14 -6.85 -5.69
C LEU A 109 -8.18 -7.57 -4.84
N ALA A 110 -7.82 -8.01 -3.63
CA ALA A 110 -8.74 -8.55 -2.64
C ALA A 110 -9.74 -7.46 -2.20
N PHE A 111 -9.21 -6.30 -1.79
CA PHE A 111 -10.03 -5.12 -1.46
C PHE A 111 -10.93 -4.67 -2.62
N LEU A 112 -10.44 -4.69 -3.87
CA LEU A 112 -11.27 -4.36 -5.04
C LEU A 112 -12.47 -5.30 -5.20
N SER A 113 -12.35 -6.56 -4.76
CA SER A 113 -13.34 -7.60 -4.97
C SER A 113 -14.34 -7.74 -3.79
N ASP A 114 -14.26 -6.86 -2.79
CA ASP A 114 -14.92 -7.01 -1.47
C ASP A 114 -14.66 -8.39 -0.84
N ASP A 115 -13.50 -8.98 -1.11
CA ASP A 115 -13.07 -10.26 -0.57
C ASP A 115 -12.00 -9.97 0.50
N PRO A 116 -12.35 -9.97 1.81
CA PRO A 116 -11.46 -9.59 2.90
C PRO A 116 -10.31 -10.57 3.14
#